data_AF-A0A2V8S7Y0-F1
#
_entry.id   AF-A0A2V8S7Y0-F1
#
_cell.length_a   1.000
_cell.length_b   1.000
_cell.length_c   1.000
_cell.angle_alpha   90.00
_cell.angle_beta   90.00
_cell.angle_gamma   90.00
#
_symmetry.space_group_name_H-M   'P 1'
#
loop_
_entity.id
_entity.type
_entity.pdbx_description
1 polymer ?
#
loop_
_entity_poly.entity_id
_entity_poly.type
_entity_poly.pdbx_seq_one_letter_code
_entity_poly.pdbx_strand_id
1 'polypeptide(L)'
;MSLIEFSLKRRVTVTMCAVALVVFGIVAFTRLPRYAGAAPGEVETLVSRPIEEAVGVVAGVQRLTSVSRPGLSQVTLEFGWGRNMDFAALDVREKLDLVVLPKESQKPIVLRLDPNNDPIVRLYLTGGGNLYQMRYVADEVLKKDLESTEGVAAIKVNGGFEEEIQVRVDQGKLAALGVSIQDVDQKLLRENVNQAG
;
A
#
# COMPACT_ATOMS: atom_id res chain seq x y z
N MET A 1 52.16 32.65 21.27
CA MET A 1 53.02 31.44 21.44
C MET A 1 52.90 30.78 22.83
N SER A 2 51.94 31.17 23.70
CA SER A 2 51.85 30.62 25.07
C SER A 2 51.07 29.29 25.20
N LEU A 3 50.15 28.95 24.28
CA LEU A 3 49.38 27.70 24.36
C LEU A 3 50.23 26.44 24.08
N ILE A 4 51.22 26.55 23.19
CA ILE A 4 52.09 25.43 22.81
C ILE A 4 53.07 25.12 23.95
N GLU A 5 53.68 26.15 24.55
CA GLU A 5 54.57 25.98 25.71
C GLU A 5 53.82 25.43 26.94
N PHE A 6 52.57 25.87 27.16
CA PHE A 6 51.72 25.35 28.24
C PHE A 6 51.36 23.87 28.04
N SER A 7 51.04 23.46 26.80
CA SER A 7 50.78 22.04 26.47
C SER A 7 52.01 21.15 26.63
N LEU A 8 53.21 21.66 26.31
CA LEU A 8 54.45 20.88 26.40
C LEU A 8 54.98 20.73 27.84
N LYS A 9 54.71 21.70 28.73
CA LYS A 9 55.21 21.70 30.11
C LYS A 9 54.35 20.84 31.06
N ARG A 10 53.07 20.61 30.75
CA ARG A 10 52.14 19.79 31.54
C ARG A 10 51.67 18.54 30.79
N ARG A 11 52.61 17.70 30.35
CA ARG A 11 52.34 16.49 29.55
C ARG A 11 51.26 15.59 30.15
N VAL A 12 51.27 15.39 31.47
CA VAL A 12 50.31 14.52 32.17
C VAL A 12 48.90 15.12 32.22
N THR A 13 48.76 16.44 32.42
CA THR A 13 47.45 17.09 32.45
C THR A 13 46.77 17.05 31.09
N VAL A 14 47.55 17.28 30.02
CA VAL A 14 47.02 17.25 28.65
C VAL A 14 46.59 15.84 28.23
N THR A 15 47.35 14.80 28.60
CA THR A 15 46.92 13.42 28.32
C THR A 15 45.68 13.02 29.11
N MET A 16 45.55 13.42 30.38
CA MET A 16 44.34 13.15 31.15
C MET A 16 43.11 13.88 30.58
N CYS A 17 43.24 15.15 30.17
CA CYS A 17 42.15 15.88 29.51
C CYS A 17 41.77 15.27 28.16
N ALA A 18 42.75 14.81 27.37
CA ALA A 18 42.48 14.13 26.10
C ALA A 18 41.74 12.80 26.33
N VAL A 19 42.17 12.00 27.31
CA VAL A 19 41.49 10.75 27.68
C VAL A 19 40.08 11.03 28.19
N ALA A 20 39.89 12.06 29.03
CA ALA A 20 38.58 12.46 29.52
C ALA A 20 37.65 12.88 28.38
N LEU A 21 38.13 13.65 27.40
CA LEU A 21 37.37 14.04 26.21
C LEU A 21 37.01 12.83 25.34
N VAL A 22 37.92 11.86 25.18
CA VAL A 22 37.66 10.63 24.42
C VAL A 22 36.59 9.78 25.12
N VAL A 23 36.70 9.56 26.43
CA VAL A 23 35.71 8.80 27.21
C VAL A 23 34.35 9.50 27.19
N PHE A 24 34.33 10.82 27.40
CA PHE A 24 33.10 11.60 27.33
C PHE A 24 32.48 11.57 25.93
N GLY A 25 33.31 11.61 24.88
CA GLY A 25 32.90 11.45 23.48
C GLY A 25 32.25 10.09 23.21
N ILE A 26 32.80 9.00 23.75
CA ILE A 26 32.21 7.65 23.62
C ILE A 26 30.87 7.57 24.35
N VAL A 27 30.78 8.11 25.57
CA VAL A 27 29.52 8.15 26.34
C VAL A 27 28.46 9.03 25.66
N ALA A 28 28.86 10.17 25.10
CA ALA A 28 27.96 11.03 24.34
C ALA A 28 27.50 10.34 23.04
N PHE A 29 28.41 9.67 22.32
CA PHE A 29 28.08 8.95 21.08
C PHE A 29 27.09 7.81 21.32
N THR A 30 27.23 7.08 22.42
CA THR A 30 26.25 6.04 22.82
C THR A 30 24.90 6.61 23.27
N ARG A 31 24.83 7.91 23.60
CA ARG A 31 23.61 8.60 24.03
C ARG A 31 23.02 9.55 22.97
N LEU A 32 23.61 9.65 21.78
CA LEU A 32 23.02 10.45 20.71
C LEU A 32 21.68 9.82 20.29
N PRO A 33 20.55 10.55 20.37
CA PRO A 33 19.27 10.05 19.93
C PRO A 33 19.33 9.81 18.42
N ARG A 34 19.25 8.55 18.01
CA ARG A 34 19.13 8.16 16.59
C ARG A 34 17.72 8.57 16.12
N TYR A 35 17.58 9.79 15.63
CA TYR A 35 16.33 10.21 14.98
C TYR A 35 16.18 9.50 13.62
N ALA A 36 15.14 8.65 13.50
CA ALA A 36 14.29 8.48 12.31
C ALA A 36 13.27 7.37 12.58
N GLY A 37 12.12 7.72 13.16
CA GLY A 37 11.01 6.78 13.44
C GLY A 37 11.24 5.91 14.67
N ALA A 38 10.12 5.41 15.25
CA ALA A 38 10.18 4.43 16.32
C ALA A 38 10.96 3.20 15.84
N ALA A 39 11.95 2.76 16.62
CA ALA A 39 12.72 1.58 16.28
C ALA A 39 11.78 0.36 16.15
N PRO A 40 12.06 -0.62 15.27
CA PRO A 40 11.18 -1.79 15.10
C PRO A 40 10.81 -2.48 16.43
N GLY A 41 11.76 -2.59 17.36
CA GLY A 41 11.53 -3.17 18.68
C GLY A 41 10.65 -2.31 19.60
N GLU A 42 10.70 -0.98 19.48
CA GLU A 42 9.79 -0.09 20.19
C GLU A 42 8.37 -0.18 19.62
N VAL A 43 8.24 -0.22 18.29
CA VAL A 43 6.95 -0.42 17.60
C VAL A 43 6.32 -1.74 18.00
N GLU A 44 7.09 -2.82 18.04
CA GLU A 44 6.63 -4.13 18.49
C GLU A 44 6.10 -4.08 19.92
N THR A 45 6.88 -3.51 20.83
CA THR A 45 6.60 -3.48 22.27
C THR A 45 5.41 -2.58 22.62
N LEU A 46 5.30 -1.43 21.94
CA LEU A 46 4.34 -0.37 22.27
C LEU A 46 3.08 -0.39 21.41
N VAL A 47 3.11 -1.01 20.23
CA VAL A 47 1.99 -1.00 19.27
C VAL A 47 1.57 -2.42 18.90
N SER A 48 2.47 -3.22 18.32
CA SER A 48 2.11 -4.55 17.79
C SER A 48 1.62 -5.48 18.90
N ARG A 49 2.36 -5.61 20.00
CA ARG A 49 2.02 -6.54 21.09
C ARG A 49 0.69 -6.19 21.80
N PRO A 50 0.42 -4.94 22.21
CA PRO A 50 -0.90 -4.59 22.74
C PRO A 50 -2.05 -4.84 21.77
N ILE A 51 -1.84 -4.60 20.47
CA ILE A 51 -2.84 -4.91 19.45
C ILE A 51 -3.07 -6.42 19.37
N GLU A 52 -2.01 -7.22 19.27
CA GLU A 52 -2.08 -8.68 19.20
C GLU A 52 -2.79 -9.29 20.41
N GLU A 53 -2.48 -8.81 21.62
CA GLU A 53 -3.14 -9.26 22.85
C GLU A 53 -4.64 -8.96 22.85
N ALA A 54 -5.05 -7.82 22.29
CA ALA A 54 -6.46 -7.45 22.21
C ALA A 54 -7.22 -8.21 21.11
N VAL A 55 -6.62 -8.36 19.92
CA VAL A 55 -7.28 -9.03 18.78
C VAL A 55 -7.16 -10.55 18.83
N GLY A 56 -6.20 -11.10 19.57
CA GLY A 56 -6.02 -12.54 19.74
C GLY A 56 -7.16 -13.23 20.50
N VAL A 57 -7.97 -12.46 21.24
CA VAL A 57 -9.16 -12.97 21.97
C VAL A 57 -10.41 -13.01 21.07
N VAL A 58 -10.32 -12.53 19.83
CA VAL A 58 -11.47 -12.57 18.90
C VAL A 58 -11.78 -14.02 18.53
N ALA A 59 -13.07 -14.38 18.62
CA ALA A 59 -13.51 -15.74 18.34
C ALA A 59 -13.29 -16.12 16.87
N GLY A 60 -12.71 -17.29 16.65
CA GLY A 60 -12.52 -17.87 15.31
C GLY A 60 -11.22 -17.49 14.61
N VAL A 61 -10.29 -16.79 15.28
CA VAL A 61 -8.91 -16.62 14.80
C VAL A 61 -8.20 -17.97 14.83
N GLN A 62 -7.72 -18.44 13.68
CA GLN A 62 -6.88 -19.64 13.56
C GLN A 62 -5.40 -19.31 13.63
N ARG A 63 -4.97 -18.22 12.99
CA ARG A 63 -3.58 -17.81 12.95
C ARG A 63 -3.48 -16.30 13.01
N LEU A 64 -2.54 -15.83 13.82
CA LEU A 64 -2.19 -14.43 13.97
C LEU A 64 -0.74 -14.27 13.52
N THR A 65 -0.46 -13.27 12.69
CA THR A 65 0.91 -12.95 12.26
C THR A 65 1.09 -11.44 12.26
N SER A 66 2.16 -10.97 12.88
CA SER A 66 2.50 -9.55 12.92
C SER A 66 3.87 -9.27 12.30
N VAL A 67 3.98 -8.11 11.68
CA VAL A 67 5.21 -7.63 11.06
C VAL A 67 5.42 -6.19 11.51
N SER A 68 6.47 -5.97 12.29
CA SER A 68 6.88 -4.66 12.78
C SER A 68 8.02 -4.11 11.94
N ARG A 69 7.82 -2.94 11.34
CA ARG A 69 8.82 -2.17 10.59
C ARG A 69 8.98 -0.77 11.23
N PRO A 70 10.07 -0.04 10.97
CA PRO A 70 10.20 1.32 11.48
C PRO A 70 9.00 2.17 11.06
N GLY A 71 8.25 2.68 12.05
CA GLY A 71 7.05 3.49 11.82
C GLY A 71 5.83 2.77 11.26
N LEU A 72 5.82 1.44 11.14
CA LEU A 72 4.68 0.67 10.63
C LEU A 72 4.51 -0.65 11.38
N SER A 73 3.32 -0.90 11.90
CA SER A 73 2.90 -2.20 12.46
C SER A 73 1.79 -2.77 11.60
N GLN A 74 1.98 -3.98 11.09
CA GLN A 74 0.96 -4.72 10.34
C GLN A 74 0.63 -6.00 11.09
N VAL A 75 -0.64 -6.20 11.44
CA VAL A 75 -1.15 -7.41 12.09
C VAL A 75 -2.18 -8.05 11.17
N THR A 76 -1.95 -9.30 10.78
CA THR A 76 -2.80 -10.10 9.91
C THR A 76 -3.46 -11.20 10.73
N LEU A 77 -4.80 -11.28 10.64
CA LEU A 77 -5.62 -12.27 11.31
C LEU A 77 -6.21 -13.21 10.26
N GLU A 78 -5.95 -14.50 10.41
CA GLU A 78 -6.52 -15.57 9.60
C GLU A 78 -7.63 -16.25 10.40
N PHE A 79 -8.85 -16.24 9.87
CA PHE A 79 -10.03 -16.82 10.50
C PHE A 79 -10.31 -18.23 9.97
N GLY A 80 -10.95 -19.05 10.78
CA GLY A 80 -11.43 -20.37 10.36
C GLY A 80 -12.53 -20.31 9.29
N TRP A 81 -12.70 -21.43 8.59
CA TRP A 81 -13.72 -21.59 7.55
C TRP A 81 -15.13 -21.30 8.05
N GLY A 82 -15.95 -20.68 7.21
CA GLY A 82 -17.37 -20.38 7.50
C GLY A 82 -17.61 -19.13 8.37
N ARG A 83 -16.56 -18.44 8.84
CA ARG A 83 -16.72 -17.16 9.54
C ARG A 83 -17.03 -16.06 8.52
N ASN A 84 -18.15 -15.37 8.70
CA ASN A 84 -18.46 -14.17 7.92
C ASN A 84 -17.47 -13.03 8.28
N MET A 85 -16.79 -12.50 7.26
CA MET A 85 -15.73 -11.49 7.39
C MET A 85 -16.24 -10.10 7.75
N ASP A 86 -17.50 -9.77 7.48
CA ASP A 86 -18.09 -8.49 7.87
C ASP A 86 -18.27 -8.42 9.38
N PHE A 87 -18.77 -9.51 9.98
CA PHE A 87 -18.85 -9.63 11.44
C PHE A 87 -17.48 -9.74 12.09
N ALA A 88 -16.54 -10.48 11.48
CA ALA A 88 -15.19 -10.58 12.03
C ALA A 88 -14.47 -9.22 12.04
N ALA A 89 -14.63 -8.40 11.00
CA ALA A 89 -14.07 -7.05 10.95
C ALA A 89 -14.68 -6.12 12.01
N LEU A 90 -15.97 -6.28 12.32
CA LEU A 90 -16.65 -5.55 13.39
C LEU A 90 -16.08 -5.94 14.76
N ASP A 91 -16.01 -7.24 15.06
CA ASP A 91 -15.47 -7.76 16.32
C ASP A 91 -14.02 -7.27 16.56
N VAL A 92 -13.19 -7.32 15.51
CA VAL A 92 -11.79 -6.84 15.57
C VAL A 92 -11.74 -5.35 15.85
N ARG A 93 -12.61 -4.55 15.20
CA ARG A 93 -12.68 -3.10 15.44
C ARG A 93 -13.07 -2.80 16.88
N GLU A 94 -14.09 -3.48 17.42
CA GLU A 94 -14.51 -3.31 18.82
C GLU A 94 -13.37 -3.61 19.80
N LYS A 95 -12.56 -4.64 19.54
CA LYS A 95 -11.39 -4.95 20.39
C LYS A 95 -10.26 -3.93 20.23
N LEU A 96 -10.00 -3.47 19.01
CA LEU A 96 -8.98 -2.46 18.73
C LEU A 96 -9.31 -1.11 19.38
N ASP A 97 -10.59 -0.73 19.42
CA ASP A 97 -11.03 0.53 20.02
C ASP A 97 -10.79 0.59 21.54
N LEU A 98 -10.64 -0.57 22.20
CA LEU A 98 -10.32 -0.66 23.64
C LEU A 98 -8.81 -0.54 23.93
N VAL A 99 -7.95 -0.61 22.91
CA VAL A 99 -6.49 -0.58 23.08
C VAL A 99 -6.00 0.85 23.23
N VAL A 100 -5.25 1.11 24.30
CA VAL A 100 -4.61 2.41 24.52
C VAL A 100 -3.28 2.43 23.78
N LEU A 101 -3.24 3.17 22.67
CA LEU A 101 -2.02 3.39 21.89
C LEU A 101 -1.31 4.70 22.29
N PRO A 102 0.01 4.82 22.04
CA PRO A 102 0.74 6.08 22.27
C PRO A 102 0.10 7.25 21.51
N LYS A 103 0.10 8.44 22.10
CA LYS A 103 -0.50 9.66 21.49
C LYS A 103 0.09 10.03 20.12
N GLU A 104 1.31 9.57 19.85
CA GLU A 104 2.02 9.81 18.58
C GLU A 104 1.60 8.84 17.46
N SER A 105 0.83 7.80 17.80
CA SER A 105 0.35 6.81 16.83
C SER A 105 -0.98 7.23 16.19
N GLN A 106 -1.14 6.88 14.91
CA GLN A 106 -2.41 7.05 14.21
C GLN A 106 -3.39 5.95 14.62
N LYS A 107 -4.68 6.21 14.45
CA LYS A 107 -5.71 5.19 14.69
C LYS A 107 -5.49 3.99 13.76
N PRO A 108 -5.55 2.76 14.29
CA PRO A 108 -5.40 1.56 13.47
C PRO A 108 -6.55 1.47 12.46
N ILE A 109 -6.23 1.06 11.24
CA ILE A 109 -7.20 0.88 10.17
C ILE A 109 -7.41 -0.61 9.98
N VAL A 110 -8.67 -1.05 10.02
CA VAL A 110 -9.03 -2.44 9.74
C VAL A 110 -9.30 -2.59 8.25
N LEU A 111 -8.50 -3.42 7.59
CA LEU A 111 -8.66 -3.75 6.17
C LEU A 111 -9.16 -5.19 6.04
N ARG A 112 -10.23 -5.37 5.27
CA ARG A 112 -10.74 -6.70 4.92
C ARG A 112 -10.00 -7.17 3.67
N LEU A 113 -9.24 -8.25 3.79
CA LEU A 113 -8.62 -8.92 2.65
C LEU A 113 -9.58 -10.00 2.14
N ASP A 114 -9.81 -10.02 0.84
CA ASP A 114 -10.57 -11.08 0.18
C ASP A 114 -9.60 -11.91 -0.67
N PRO A 115 -9.29 -13.16 -0.28
CA PRO A 115 -8.41 -14.04 -1.03
C PRO A 115 -8.90 -14.31 -2.46
N ASN A 116 -10.20 -14.19 -2.75
CA ASN A 116 -10.72 -14.35 -4.12
C ASN A 116 -10.24 -13.24 -5.07
N ASN A 117 -9.82 -12.10 -4.52
CA ASN A 117 -9.26 -10.99 -5.30
C ASN A 117 -7.75 -11.10 -5.50
N ASP A 118 -7.05 -12.01 -4.80
CA ASP A 118 -5.62 -12.21 -5.03
C ASP A 118 -5.43 -13.24 -6.16
N PRO A 119 -4.83 -12.85 -7.30
CA PRO A 119 -4.70 -13.76 -8.44
C PRO A 119 -3.72 -14.90 -8.11
N ILE A 120 -4.18 -16.14 -8.32
CA ILE A 120 -3.39 -17.37 -8.17
C ILE A 120 -2.20 -17.38 -9.14
N VAL A 121 -2.42 -16.89 -10.37
CA VAL A 121 -1.39 -16.80 -11.42
C VAL A 121 -1.36 -15.38 -11.97
N ARG A 122 -0.15 -14.82 -12.09
CA ARG A 122 0.10 -13.54 -12.74
C ARG A 122 0.91 -13.79 -14.01
N LEU A 123 0.33 -13.44 -15.16
CA LEU A 123 0.98 -13.55 -16.46
C LEU A 123 1.32 -12.14 -16.97
N TYR A 124 2.49 -12.02 -17.60
CA TYR A 124 2.93 -10.79 -18.24
C TYR A 124 3.00 -11.02 -19.74
N LEU A 125 2.23 -10.23 -20.50
CA LEU A 125 2.29 -10.26 -21.96
C LEU A 125 3.36 -9.26 -22.43
N THR A 126 4.35 -9.76 -23.17
CA THR A 126 5.41 -8.94 -23.76
C THR A 126 5.40 -9.10 -25.28
N GLY A 127 5.66 -8.01 -26.00
CA GLY A 127 5.65 -7.99 -27.46
C GLY A 127 6.14 -6.64 -27.98
N GLY A 128 6.73 -6.62 -29.17
CA GLY A 128 7.19 -5.39 -29.83
C GLY A 128 6.08 -4.61 -30.55
N GLY A 129 4.81 -4.99 -30.35
CA GLY A 129 3.65 -4.40 -31.01
C GLY A 129 3.05 -3.21 -30.26
N ASN A 130 1.99 -2.63 -30.83
CA ASN A 130 1.22 -1.57 -30.19
C ASN A 130 0.48 -2.13 -28.95
N LEU A 131 0.52 -1.40 -27.83
CA LEU A 131 -0.18 -1.75 -26.57
C LEU A 131 -1.69 -1.98 -26.76
N TYR A 132 -2.31 -1.30 -27.72
CA TYR A 132 -3.71 -1.52 -28.11
C TYR A 132 -3.93 -2.95 -28.63
N GLN A 133 -3.13 -3.39 -29.60
CA GLN A 133 -3.25 -4.72 -30.19
C GLN A 133 -2.95 -5.81 -29.16
N MET A 134 -1.98 -5.57 -28.26
CA MET A 134 -1.69 -6.49 -27.17
C MET A 134 -2.87 -6.63 -26.20
N ARG A 135 -3.53 -5.52 -25.88
CA ARG A 135 -4.72 -5.54 -25.02
C ARG A 135 -5.88 -6.27 -25.69
N TYR A 136 -6.12 -6.01 -26.97
CA TYR A 136 -7.13 -6.72 -27.77
C TYR A 136 -6.90 -8.23 -27.76
N VAL A 137 -5.68 -8.70 -28.03
CA VAL A 137 -5.36 -10.14 -27.98
C VAL A 137 -5.54 -10.70 -26.55
N ALA A 138 -5.19 -9.93 -25.53
CA ALA A 138 -5.38 -10.35 -24.15
C ALA A 138 -6.86 -10.51 -23.77
N ASP A 139 -7.73 -9.58 -24.15
CA ASP A 139 -9.16 -9.60 -23.80
C ASP A 139 -10.00 -10.51 -24.72
N GLU A 140 -9.76 -10.50 -26.03
CA GLU A 140 -10.60 -11.22 -26.99
C GLU A 140 -10.16 -12.66 -27.23
N VAL A 141 -8.87 -12.97 -27.07
CA VAL A 141 -8.33 -14.32 -27.30
C VAL A 141 -7.96 -14.97 -25.98
N LEU A 142 -6.94 -14.46 -25.30
CA LEU A 142 -6.37 -15.13 -24.12
C LEU A 142 -7.36 -15.23 -22.96
N LYS A 143 -8.11 -14.16 -22.67
CA LYS A 143 -9.10 -14.16 -21.60
C LYS A 143 -10.20 -15.18 -21.88
N LYS A 144 -10.78 -15.21 -23.09
CA LYS A 144 -11.84 -16.16 -23.45
C LYS A 144 -11.35 -17.61 -23.40
N ASP A 145 -10.16 -17.88 -23.92
CA ASP A 145 -9.57 -19.22 -23.92
C ASP A 145 -9.30 -19.72 -22.50
N LEU A 146 -8.70 -18.89 -21.66
CA LEU A 146 -8.35 -19.28 -20.30
C LEU A 146 -9.58 -19.29 -19.36
N GLU A 147 -10.58 -18.42 -19.55
CA GLU A 147 -11.85 -18.48 -18.82
C GLU A 147 -12.65 -19.74 -19.15
N SER A 148 -12.46 -20.33 -20.34
CA SER A 148 -13.10 -21.60 -20.71
C SER A 148 -12.49 -22.84 -20.03
N THR A 149 -11.34 -22.69 -19.37
CA THR A 149 -10.64 -23.80 -18.70
C THR A 149 -11.29 -24.12 -17.36
N GLU A 150 -11.54 -25.41 -17.10
CA GLU A 150 -12.15 -25.86 -15.85
C GLU A 150 -11.30 -25.47 -14.63
N GLY A 151 -11.93 -24.83 -13.64
CA GLY A 151 -11.28 -24.34 -12.42
C GLY A 151 -10.85 -22.88 -12.44
N VAL A 152 -11.03 -22.16 -13.55
CA VAL A 152 -10.78 -20.71 -13.63
C VAL A 152 -12.06 -19.94 -13.33
N ALA A 153 -12.08 -19.18 -12.23
CA ALA A 153 -13.26 -18.40 -11.83
C ALA A 153 -13.36 -17.05 -12.57
N ALA A 154 -12.23 -16.35 -12.75
CA ALA A 154 -12.18 -15.06 -13.42
C ALA A 154 -10.76 -14.71 -13.86
N ILE A 155 -10.64 -13.98 -14.97
CA ILE A 155 -9.38 -13.43 -15.44
C ILE A 155 -9.49 -11.91 -15.56
N LYS A 156 -8.52 -11.22 -14.96
CA LYS A 156 -8.44 -9.76 -15.00
C LYS A 156 -7.21 -9.32 -15.77
N VAL A 157 -7.43 -8.71 -16.93
CA VAL A 157 -6.38 -8.07 -17.72
C VAL A 157 -6.17 -6.65 -17.19
N ASN A 158 -4.93 -6.29 -16.88
CA ASN A 158 -4.56 -4.96 -16.38
C ASN A 158 -3.54 -4.29 -17.32
N GLY A 159 -3.65 -2.98 -17.51
CA GLY A 159 -2.79 -2.19 -18.41
C GLY A 159 -3.23 -2.24 -19.88
N GLY A 160 -2.46 -1.59 -20.77
CA GLY A 160 -2.82 -1.43 -22.18
C GLY A 160 -3.80 -0.27 -22.43
N PHE A 161 -4.24 -0.13 -23.68
CA PHE A 161 -5.28 0.83 -24.07
C PHE A 161 -6.56 0.07 -24.42
N GLU A 162 -7.68 0.50 -23.86
CA GLU A 162 -9.00 0.02 -24.22
C GLU A 162 -9.47 0.71 -25.52
N GLU A 163 -10.32 0.02 -26.28
CA GLU A 163 -10.92 0.61 -27.48
C GLU A 163 -11.98 1.63 -27.05
N GLU A 164 -11.77 2.89 -27.45
CA GLU A 164 -12.75 3.95 -27.27
C GLU A 164 -12.95 4.71 -28.59
N ILE A 165 -14.21 4.98 -28.92
CA ILE A 165 -14.56 5.81 -30.07
C ILE A 165 -14.72 7.25 -29.57
N GLN A 166 -13.68 8.07 -29.81
CA GLN A 166 -13.73 9.49 -29.47
C GLN A 166 -14.42 10.32 -30.56
N VAL A 167 -15.62 10.81 -30.29
CA VAL A 167 -16.30 11.77 -31.16
C VAL A 167 -15.86 13.20 -30.81
N ARG A 168 -14.94 13.75 -31.59
CA ARG A 168 -14.45 15.13 -31.41
C ARG A 168 -15.31 16.10 -32.20
N VAL A 169 -16.04 16.96 -31.48
CA VAL A 169 -16.99 17.91 -32.08
C VAL A 169 -16.41 19.32 -32.13
N ASP A 170 -16.54 19.97 -33.29
CA ASP A 170 -16.14 21.37 -33.50
C ASP A 170 -17.30 22.30 -33.13
N GLN A 171 -17.15 23.04 -32.02
CA GLN A 171 -18.18 23.93 -31.49
C GLN A 171 -18.51 25.09 -32.45
N GLY A 172 -17.54 25.56 -33.26
CA GLY A 172 -17.77 26.65 -34.20
C GLY A 172 -18.69 26.24 -35.34
N LYS A 173 -18.52 25.01 -35.85
CA LYS A 173 -19.39 24.43 -36.88
C LYS A 173 -20.78 24.11 -36.33
N LEU A 174 -20.88 23.63 -35.09
CA LEU A 174 -22.16 23.40 -34.43
C LEU A 174 -22.98 24.70 -34.33
N ALA A 175 -22.34 25.78 -33.86
CA ALA A 175 -22.98 27.08 -33.74
C ALA A 175 -23.42 27.63 -35.10
N ALA A 176 -22.60 27.47 -36.15
CA ALA A 176 -22.94 27.87 -37.51
C ALA A 176 -24.12 27.09 -38.10
N LEU A 177 -24.29 25.83 -37.70
CA LEU A 177 -25.39 24.96 -38.13
C LEU A 177 -26.64 25.06 -37.24
N GLY A 178 -26.58 25.83 -36.15
CA GLY A 178 -27.67 25.92 -35.16
C GLY A 178 -27.94 24.60 -34.44
N VAL A 179 -26.99 23.67 -34.41
CA VAL A 179 -27.11 22.34 -33.77
C VAL A 179 -26.49 22.42 -32.38
N SER A 180 -27.23 22.00 -31.35
CA SER A 180 -26.67 21.93 -30.00
C SER A 180 -25.82 20.67 -29.82
N ILE A 181 -24.88 20.70 -28.88
CA ILE A 181 -24.12 19.50 -28.51
C ILE A 181 -25.02 18.38 -27.98
N GLN A 182 -26.16 18.74 -27.38
CA GLN A 182 -27.17 17.81 -26.87
C GLN A 182 -27.86 17.06 -28.02
N ASP A 183 -28.12 17.74 -29.14
CA ASP A 183 -28.71 17.11 -30.32
C ASP A 183 -27.77 16.05 -30.92
N VAL A 184 -26.45 16.33 -30.92
CA VAL A 184 -25.44 15.37 -31.38
C VAL A 184 -25.42 14.13 -30.49
N ASP A 185 -25.40 14.32 -29.17
CA ASP A 185 -25.41 13.22 -28.19
C ASP A 185 -26.67 12.35 -28.33
N GLN A 186 -27.85 12.98 -28.37
CA GLN A 186 -29.12 12.27 -28.57
C GLN A 186 -29.17 11.52 -29.89
N LYS A 187 -28.59 12.09 -30.96
CA LYS A 187 -28.56 11.43 -32.27
C LYS A 187 -27.61 10.23 -32.25
N LEU A 188 -26.42 10.35 -31.67
CA LEU A 188 -25.49 9.23 -31.52
C LEU A 188 -26.10 8.08 -30.72
N LEU A 189 -26.80 8.38 -29.63
CA LEU A 189 -27.50 7.36 -28.83
C LEU A 189 -28.62 6.66 -29.61
N ARG A 190 -29.37 7.39 -30.44
CA ARG A 190 -30.47 6.83 -31.25
C ARG A 190 -29.99 5.97 -32.41
N GLU A 191 -28.85 6.30 -33.01
CA GLU A 191 -28.28 5.53 -34.12
C GLU A 191 -27.46 4.32 -33.65
N ASN A 192 -27.17 4.21 -32.35
CA ASN A 192 -26.53 3.02 -31.77
C ASN A 192 -27.55 1.90 -31.53
N VAL A 193 -28.21 1.44 -32.60
CA VAL A 193 -29.20 0.36 -32.56
C VAL A 193 -28.81 -0.76 -33.51
N ASN A 194 -28.80 -2.00 -33.00
CA ASN A 194 -28.67 -3.19 -33.83
C ASN A 194 -30.03 -3.49 -34.49
N GLN A 195 -30.21 -3.04 -35.73
CA GLN A 195 -31.33 -3.52 -36.55
C GLN A 195 -30.95 -4.87 -37.17
N ALA A 196 -31.82 -5.86 -36.99
CA ALA A 196 -31.69 -7.15 -37.66
C ALA A 196 -31.90 -6.95 -39.17
N GLY A 197 -30.88 -7.24 -39.96
CA GLY A 197 -31.01 -7.57 -41.38
C GLY A 197 -31.31 -9.04 -41.56
#